data_AF-A0A5F8H9K7-F1
#
_entry.id   AF-A0A5F8H9K7-F1
#
_cell.length_a   1.000
_cell.length_b   1.000
_cell.length_c   1.000
_cell.angle_alpha   90.00
_cell.angle_beta   90.00
_cell.angle_gamma   90.00
#
_symmetry.space_group_name_H-M   'P 1'
#
loop_
_entity.id
_entity.type
_entity.pdbx_description
1 polymer ?
#
loop_
_entity_poly.entity_id
_entity_poly.type
_entity_poly.pdbx_seq_one_letter_code
_entity_poly.pdbx_strand_id
1 'polypeptide(L)'
;MFPCKIWANCLQAEGWLLLWLLVLLPPSANGSFLRRYFALPASRFNLTPGRSGQPIEPAPTRPHKTASYILDDAPELGRLFDGIGGMSGGGAASRLLVNYPEPHRSEILDYLFKPNFGASLHILKVGIGGDGQTTDGTEPSHMHYKGDENYFRGYEWWLMKEAKKRNPNIRLFGLPWSFPGWLGPGKSDPYDNMTMTALYVVSWILGAKKHHELDIDYIGVSNIFEVIFHFFPFTLHL
;
A
#
# COMPACT_ATOMS: atom_id res chain seq x y z
N MET A 1 29.92 19.00 -1.65
CA MET A 1 29.52 20.36 -1.23
C MET A 1 28.18 20.65 -1.88
N PHE A 2 27.08 20.40 -1.16
CA PHE A 2 25.72 20.72 -1.58
C PHE A 2 25.43 22.19 -1.27
N PRO A 3 24.55 22.85 -2.03
CA PRO A 3 23.67 23.85 -1.46
C PRO A 3 22.27 23.24 -1.29
N CYS A 4 21.88 23.07 -0.03
CA CYS A 4 20.50 22.92 0.40
C CYS A 4 19.70 24.18 0.01
N LYS A 5 18.52 24.00 -0.59
CA LYS A 5 17.42 24.96 -0.51
C LYS A 5 16.33 24.33 0.35
N ILE A 6 16.38 24.67 1.63
CA ILE A 6 15.31 24.48 2.60
C ILE A 6 14.24 25.51 2.28
N TRP A 7 13.02 25.07 2.03
CA TRP A 7 11.84 25.91 2.11
C TRP A 7 11.05 25.46 3.35
N ALA A 8 11.25 26.22 4.43
CA ALA A 8 10.38 26.21 5.59
C ALA A 8 9.27 27.24 5.35
N ASN A 9 8.02 26.80 5.49
CA ASN A 9 6.78 27.54 5.81
C ASN A 9 5.64 26.56 5.43
N CYS A 10 4.78 26.05 6.31
CA CYS A 10 4.08 26.72 7.38
C CYS A 10 3.64 25.69 8.44
N LEU A 11 4.08 25.90 9.68
CA LEU A 11 3.50 25.35 10.90
C LEU A 11 2.07 25.86 11.06
N GLN A 12 1.08 25.11 10.56
CA GLN A 12 -0.33 25.35 10.91
C GLN A 12 -1.21 24.09 10.81
N ALA A 13 -0.64 22.91 11.03
CA ALA A 13 -1.37 21.63 10.95
C ALA A 13 -1.27 20.75 12.21
N GLU A 14 -0.74 21.27 13.32
CA GLU A 14 -0.51 20.46 14.54
C GLU A 14 -1.73 20.33 15.47
N GLY A 15 -2.89 20.91 15.13
CA GLY A 15 -4.10 20.78 15.95
C GLY A 15 -4.94 19.52 15.71
N TRP A 16 -4.73 18.80 14.60
CA TRP A 16 -5.69 17.81 14.11
C TRP A 16 -5.16 16.37 14.11
N LEU A 17 -3.84 16.18 14.19
CA LEU A 17 -3.21 14.85 14.26
C LEU A 17 -3.38 14.17 15.63
N LEU A 18 -3.58 14.95 16.70
CA LEU A 18 -3.85 14.41 18.03
C LEU A 18 -5.29 13.93 18.23
N LEU A 19 -6.24 14.37 17.40
CA LEU A 19 -7.64 13.92 17.47
C LEU A 19 -7.87 12.58 16.77
N TRP A 20 -7.05 12.23 15.79
CA TRP A 20 -7.16 10.96 15.05
C TRP A 20 -6.59 9.75 15.82
N LEU A 21 -5.64 9.97 16.75
CA LEU A 21 -5.07 8.91 17.58
C LEU A 21 -6.00 8.41 18.69
N LEU A 22 -7.09 9.12 18.98
CA LEU A 22 -8.07 8.74 20.02
C LEU A 22 -9.19 7.80 19.52
N VAL A 23 -9.30 7.55 18.21
CA VAL A 23 -10.38 6.75 17.61
C VAL A 23 -9.98 5.28 17.40
N LEU A 24 -8.70 4.90 17.59
CA LEU A 24 -8.18 3.56 17.29
C LEU A 24 -7.91 2.65 18.50
N LEU A 25 -8.39 2.98 19.71
CA LEU A 25 -8.25 2.10 20.89
C LEU A 25 -9.60 1.46 21.26
N PRO A 26 -9.68 0.12 21.45
CA PRO A 26 -10.90 -0.56 21.87
C PRO A 26 -11.22 -0.24 23.35
N PRO A 27 -12.50 -0.26 23.77
CA PRO A 27 -12.87 0.04 25.14
C PRO A 27 -12.63 -1.19 26.01
N SER A 28 -11.48 -1.24 26.68
CA SER A 28 -11.23 -2.21 27.75
C SER A 28 -10.64 -1.52 28.97
N ALA A 29 -11.41 -1.64 30.06
CA ALA A 29 -11.04 -1.53 31.46
C ALA A 29 -10.72 -0.13 32.06
N ASN A 30 -11.64 0.23 32.97
CA ASN A 30 -11.42 0.86 34.27
C ASN A 30 -11.18 2.37 34.35
N GLY A 31 -12.18 3.03 34.94
CA GLY A 31 -12.21 4.45 35.25
C GLY A 31 -11.06 4.87 36.18
N SER A 32 -10.26 5.82 35.68
CA SER A 32 -9.61 6.86 36.50
C SER A 32 -8.94 7.96 35.65
N PHE A 33 -8.96 7.87 34.32
CA PHE A 33 -8.15 8.75 33.47
C PHE A 33 -8.83 10.08 33.05
N LEU A 34 -10.17 10.15 33.05
CA LEU A 34 -10.91 11.37 32.64
C LEU A 34 -10.95 12.48 33.71
N ARG A 35 -10.49 12.23 34.94
CA ARG A 35 -10.55 13.20 36.04
C ARG A 35 -9.37 14.18 36.09
N ARG A 36 -8.32 13.98 35.28
CA ARG A 36 -7.10 14.81 35.33
C ARG A 36 -7.02 15.93 34.30
N TYR A 37 -7.88 15.96 33.28
CA TYR A 37 -7.80 17.00 32.22
C TYR A 37 -8.89 18.08 32.29
N PHE A 38 -9.91 17.94 33.16
CA PHE A 38 -11.02 18.90 33.29
C PHE A 38 -11.09 19.61 34.66
N ALA A 39 -9.96 19.79 35.35
CA ALA A 39 -9.92 20.57 36.58
C ALA A 39 -9.35 21.97 36.31
N LEU A 40 -10.21 22.90 35.86
CA LEU A 40 -9.93 24.33 35.97
C LEU A 40 -10.55 24.87 37.28
N PRO A 41 -9.87 25.80 37.98
CA PRO A 41 -10.27 26.24 39.31
C PRO A 41 -11.49 27.17 39.24
N ALA A 42 -12.43 26.97 40.15
CA ALA A 42 -13.59 27.84 40.35
C ALA A 42 -13.13 29.19 40.93
N SER A 43 -12.87 30.17 40.06
CA SER A 43 -12.67 31.56 40.47
C SER A 43 -13.98 32.34 40.34
N ARG A 44 -14.51 32.71 41.52
CA ARG A 44 -15.52 33.74 41.84
C ARG A 44 -16.14 34.51 40.65
N PHE A 45 -17.42 34.26 40.42
CA PHE A 45 -18.32 35.28 39.87
C PHE A 45 -19.22 35.80 40.99
N ASN A 46 -19.10 37.09 41.30
CA ASN A 46 -19.99 37.80 42.21
C ASN A 46 -21.38 37.90 41.58
N LEU A 47 -22.39 37.40 42.27
CA LEU A 47 -23.80 37.62 41.93
C LEU A 47 -24.23 38.99 42.47
N THR A 48 -24.52 39.94 41.58
CA THR A 48 -25.38 41.09 41.88
C THR A 48 -26.83 40.73 41.54
N PRO A 49 -27.81 40.90 42.45
CA PRO A 49 -29.20 40.59 42.16
C PRO A 49 -29.83 41.75 41.37
N GLY A 50 -30.29 41.49 40.16
CA GLY A 50 -30.91 42.52 39.33
C GLY A 50 -31.78 41.97 38.20
N ARG A 51 -33.10 42.10 38.42
CA ARG A 51 -34.17 42.26 37.42
C ARG A 51 -34.72 41.02 36.69
N SER A 52 -35.75 40.45 37.32
CA SER A 52 -37.04 40.00 36.74
C SER A 52 -37.08 39.56 35.26
N GLY A 53 -37.17 38.24 35.05
CA GLY A 53 -38.37 37.65 34.43
C GLY A 53 -38.57 37.75 32.92
N GLN A 54 -37.57 37.39 32.10
CA GLN A 54 -37.80 37.03 30.69
C GLN A 54 -37.42 35.56 30.47
N PRO A 55 -38.28 34.73 29.84
CA PRO A 55 -37.89 33.38 29.46
C PRO A 55 -36.69 33.44 28.53
N ILE A 56 -35.63 32.68 28.82
CA ILE A 56 -34.54 32.47 27.86
C ILE A 56 -35.15 31.66 26.71
N GLU A 57 -35.43 32.33 25.60
CA GLU A 57 -35.93 31.68 24.39
C GLU A 57 -34.83 30.73 23.88
N PRO A 58 -35.13 29.44 23.62
CA PRO A 58 -34.14 28.52 23.08
C PRO A 58 -33.64 29.08 21.75
N ALA A 59 -32.31 29.09 21.56
CA ALA A 59 -31.70 29.53 20.31
C ALA A 59 -32.38 28.83 19.13
N PRO A 60 -32.70 29.54 18.03
CA PRO A 60 -33.39 28.95 16.90
C PRO A 60 -32.58 27.76 16.39
N THR A 61 -33.14 26.56 16.54
CA THR A 61 -32.58 25.33 15.98
C THR A 61 -32.64 25.48 14.46
N ARG A 62 -31.50 25.82 13.86
CA ARG A 62 -31.34 25.84 12.40
C ARG A 62 -31.75 24.44 11.91
N PRO A 63 -32.73 24.30 11.00
CA PRO A 63 -33.10 22.99 10.52
C PRO A 63 -31.88 22.37 9.84
N HIS A 64 -31.33 21.32 10.45
CA HIS A 64 -30.36 20.47 9.78
C HIS A 64 -31.11 19.84 8.61
N LYS A 65 -30.81 20.30 7.39
CA LYS A 65 -31.33 19.70 6.16
C LYS A 65 -30.77 18.29 6.09
N THR A 66 -31.56 17.31 6.52
CA THR A 66 -31.20 15.89 6.43
C THR A 66 -31.16 15.53 4.95
N ALA A 67 -29.96 15.38 4.40
CA ALA A 67 -29.79 14.83 3.05
C ALA A 67 -30.07 13.33 3.10
N SER A 68 -30.98 12.86 2.26
CA SER A 68 -31.21 11.43 2.03
C SER A 68 -30.36 10.95 0.85
N TYR A 69 -29.67 9.84 1.05
CA TYR A 69 -28.91 9.16 -0.01
C TYR A 69 -29.66 7.87 -0.39
N ILE A 70 -29.94 7.70 -1.67
CA ILE A 70 -30.59 6.51 -2.22
C ILE A 70 -29.50 5.53 -2.64
N LEU A 71 -29.56 4.30 -2.15
CA LEU A 71 -28.75 3.17 -2.61
C LEU A 71 -29.70 2.24 -3.36
N ASP A 72 -29.56 2.19 -4.68
CA ASP A 72 -30.44 1.44 -5.58
C ASP A 72 -29.61 0.77 -6.67
N ASP A 73 -29.83 -0.51 -6.90
CA ASP A 73 -29.20 -1.34 -7.93
C ASP A 73 -30.16 -1.66 -9.10
N ALA A 74 -31.41 -1.19 -9.06
CA ALA A 74 -32.40 -1.39 -10.11
C ALA A 74 -32.02 -0.84 -11.50
N PRO A 75 -31.37 0.33 -11.66
CA PRO A 75 -31.08 0.86 -12.99
C PRO A 75 -29.91 0.14 -13.69
N GLU A 76 -28.87 -0.23 -12.95
CA GLU A 76 -27.76 -1.12 -13.35
C GLU A 76 -26.67 -1.11 -12.25
N LEU A 77 -25.84 -2.15 -12.21
CA LEU A 77 -24.67 -2.18 -11.33
C LEU A 77 -23.54 -1.29 -11.88
N GLY A 78 -22.79 -0.69 -10.96
CA GLY A 78 -21.57 0.06 -11.29
C GLY A 78 -20.41 -0.85 -11.73
N ARG A 79 -19.19 -0.31 -11.68
CA ARG A 79 -17.97 -1.08 -12.00
C ARG A 79 -17.76 -2.22 -11.01
N LEU A 80 -17.20 -3.33 -11.51
CA LEU A 80 -16.78 -4.44 -10.66
C LEU A 80 -15.67 -3.98 -9.72
N PHE A 81 -15.75 -4.40 -8.47
CA PHE A 81 -14.70 -4.14 -7.49
C PHE A 81 -13.58 -5.18 -7.61
N ASP A 82 -12.38 -4.70 -7.93
CA ASP A 82 -11.19 -5.52 -8.13
C ASP A 82 -10.34 -5.68 -6.85
N GLY A 83 -10.85 -5.41 -5.65
CA GLY A 83 -10.11 -5.71 -4.41
C GLY A 83 -9.08 -4.65 -4.00
N ILE A 84 -8.62 -4.79 -2.74
CA ILE A 84 -7.56 -3.97 -2.13
C ILE A 84 -6.33 -4.83 -1.89
N GLY A 85 -5.14 -4.26 -2.12
CA GLY A 85 -3.87 -4.97 -1.97
C GLY A 85 -2.77 -4.17 -1.28
N GLY A 86 -1.67 -4.88 -1.04
CA GLY A 86 -0.41 -4.34 -0.54
C GLY A 86 0.74 -4.67 -1.49
N MET A 87 1.88 -4.01 -1.29
CA MET A 87 3.09 -4.20 -2.10
C MET A 87 4.28 -4.60 -1.23
N SER A 88 4.97 -5.67 -1.62
CA SER A 88 6.30 -6.04 -1.12
C SER A 88 7.30 -5.85 -2.24
N GLY A 89 8.26 -4.98 -2.06
CA GLY A 89 9.19 -4.62 -3.14
C GLY A 89 9.31 -3.11 -3.28
N GLY A 90 9.87 -2.66 -4.40
CA GLY A 90 10.30 -1.27 -4.51
C GLY A 90 11.42 -0.95 -3.52
N GLY A 91 12.23 -1.96 -3.19
CA GLY A 91 13.45 -1.81 -2.40
C GLY A 91 13.35 -2.41 -1.03
N ALA A 92 13.72 -3.69 -0.87
CA ALA A 92 14.03 -4.31 0.42
C ALA A 92 12.94 -4.22 1.51
N ALA A 93 11.69 -3.87 1.19
CA ALA A 93 10.68 -3.51 2.18
C ALA A 93 10.34 -4.64 3.16
N SER A 94 10.39 -5.89 2.69
CA SER A 94 10.16 -7.09 3.50
C SER A 94 11.45 -7.76 3.99
N ARG A 95 12.62 -7.12 3.82
CA ARG A 95 13.93 -7.71 4.09
C ARG A 95 14.11 -8.20 5.51
N LEU A 96 13.54 -7.51 6.49
CA LEU A 96 13.68 -7.83 7.91
C LEU A 96 12.64 -8.86 8.39
N LEU A 97 11.54 -9.06 7.65
CA LEU A 97 10.46 -9.94 8.04
C LEU A 97 10.87 -11.42 8.04
N VAL A 98 11.70 -11.83 7.09
CA VAL A 98 12.07 -13.25 6.93
C VAL A 98 12.75 -13.87 8.14
N ASN A 99 13.50 -13.08 8.91
CA ASN A 99 14.29 -13.54 10.05
C ASN A 99 13.57 -13.35 11.38
N TYR A 100 12.31 -12.90 11.40
CA TYR A 100 11.54 -12.86 12.63
C TYR A 100 11.39 -14.26 13.22
N PRO A 101 11.53 -14.41 14.55
CA PRO A 101 11.31 -15.69 15.20
C PRO A 101 9.83 -16.08 15.14
N GLU A 102 9.57 -17.38 15.13
CA GLU A 102 8.23 -17.89 15.41
C GLU A 102 7.90 -17.73 16.90
N PRO A 103 6.62 -17.48 17.27
CA PRO A 103 5.43 -17.46 16.40
C PRO A 103 5.16 -16.12 15.70
N HIS A 104 5.92 -15.06 16.03
CA HIS A 104 5.61 -13.68 15.64
C HIS A 104 5.63 -13.45 14.13
N ARG A 105 6.53 -14.12 13.41
CA ARG A 105 6.55 -14.05 11.95
C ARG A 105 5.24 -14.56 11.34
N SER A 106 4.76 -15.72 11.81
CA SER A 106 3.48 -16.26 11.35
C SER A 106 2.30 -15.38 11.77
N GLU A 107 2.33 -14.78 12.95
CA GLU A 107 1.29 -13.86 13.43
C GLU A 107 1.18 -12.61 12.54
N ILE A 108 2.31 -12.00 12.15
CA ILE A 108 2.35 -10.87 11.23
C ILE A 108 1.73 -11.26 9.88
N LEU A 109 2.08 -12.43 9.34
CA LEU A 109 1.52 -12.92 8.09
C LEU A 109 0.02 -13.21 8.19
N ASP A 110 -0.46 -13.66 9.36
CA ASP A 110 -1.88 -13.83 9.63
C ASP A 110 -2.61 -12.47 9.60
N TYR A 111 -2.06 -11.43 10.24
CA TYR A 111 -2.63 -10.08 10.19
C TYR A 111 -2.73 -9.53 8.75
N LEU A 112 -1.82 -9.89 7.86
CA LEU A 112 -1.83 -9.41 6.47
C LEU A 112 -2.76 -10.22 5.57
N PHE A 113 -2.66 -11.55 5.59
CA PHE A 113 -3.22 -12.40 4.54
C PHE A 113 -4.37 -13.28 4.98
N LYS A 114 -4.57 -13.51 6.28
CA LYS A 114 -5.63 -14.41 6.75
C LYS A 114 -7.00 -13.76 6.52
N PRO A 115 -7.94 -14.44 5.83
CA PRO A 115 -9.29 -13.93 5.67
C PRO A 115 -10.00 -13.78 7.01
N ASN A 116 -10.86 -12.76 7.14
CA ASN A 116 -11.67 -12.49 8.34
C ASN A 116 -10.85 -12.33 9.62
N PHE A 117 -9.67 -11.72 9.52
CA PHE A 117 -8.78 -11.52 10.67
C PHE A 117 -8.26 -10.09 10.76
N GLY A 118 -7.21 -9.76 10.01
CA GLY A 118 -6.60 -8.42 10.00
C GLY A 118 -6.97 -7.65 8.73
N ALA A 119 -5.95 -7.27 7.96
CA ALA A 119 -6.11 -6.57 6.69
C ALA A 119 -6.80 -7.42 5.61
N SER A 120 -6.64 -8.75 5.68
CA SER A 120 -7.28 -9.72 4.78
C SER A 120 -7.16 -9.32 3.30
N LEU A 121 -5.92 -9.06 2.85
CA LEU A 121 -5.65 -8.50 1.52
C LEU A 121 -6.16 -9.41 0.39
N HIS A 122 -6.72 -8.78 -0.65
CA HIS A 122 -7.19 -9.44 -1.87
C HIS A 122 -6.08 -9.59 -2.91
N ILE A 123 -5.10 -8.67 -2.89
CA ILE A 123 -4.01 -8.60 -3.86
C ILE A 123 -2.67 -8.46 -3.11
N LEU A 124 -1.66 -9.22 -3.55
CA LEU A 124 -0.26 -9.02 -3.18
C LEU A 124 0.54 -8.70 -4.45
N LYS A 125 1.12 -7.50 -4.49
CA LYS A 125 2.05 -7.08 -5.55
C LYS A 125 3.48 -7.24 -5.09
N VAL A 126 4.33 -7.87 -5.91
CA VAL A 126 5.74 -8.10 -5.60
C VAL A 126 6.71 -7.43 -6.58
N GLY A 127 7.87 -7.05 -6.05
CA GLY A 127 9.06 -6.68 -6.80
C GLY A 127 9.64 -7.84 -7.61
N ILE A 128 9.74 -7.68 -8.92
CA ILE A 128 10.65 -8.49 -9.72
C ILE A 128 12.03 -7.86 -9.55
N GLY A 129 12.86 -8.50 -8.72
CA GLY A 129 14.22 -8.06 -8.44
C GLY A 129 15.05 -7.95 -9.72
N GLY A 130 15.92 -6.96 -9.77
CA GLY A 130 16.74 -6.66 -10.95
C GLY A 130 18.11 -6.12 -10.59
N ASP A 131 18.61 -6.48 -9.40
CA ASP A 131 19.93 -6.16 -8.84
C ASP A 131 20.23 -4.67 -8.58
N GLY A 132 19.32 -3.77 -8.95
CA GLY A 132 19.41 -2.33 -8.71
C GLY A 132 18.84 -1.91 -7.36
N GLN A 133 19.22 -0.71 -6.91
CA GLN A 133 18.58 -0.04 -5.78
C GLN A 133 17.22 0.49 -6.23
N THR A 134 16.16 0.13 -5.50
CA THR A 134 14.77 0.41 -5.91
C THR A 134 13.94 1.18 -4.87
N THR A 135 14.49 1.53 -3.69
CA THR A 135 14.21 2.69 -2.79
C THR A 135 15.02 2.50 -1.50
N ASP A 136 14.72 1.44 -0.73
CA ASP A 136 15.35 1.16 0.57
C ASP A 136 16.38 0.01 0.53
N GLY A 137 16.63 -0.55 -0.65
CA GLY A 137 17.65 -1.58 -0.87
C GLY A 137 17.57 -2.23 -2.25
N THR A 138 18.48 -3.16 -2.51
CA THR A 138 18.48 -3.96 -3.74
C THR A 138 17.71 -5.26 -3.53
N GLU A 139 17.07 -5.74 -4.61
CA GLU A 139 16.42 -7.05 -4.64
C GLU A 139 17.05 -7.92 -5.72
N PRO A 140 17.39 -9.18 -5.40
CA PRO A 140 18.16 -10.03 -6.29
C PRO A 140 17.32 -10.47 -7.50
N SER A 141 17.92 -10.37 -8.68
CA SER A 141 17.39 -10.91 -9.93
C SER A 141 17.39 -12.44 -9.95
N HIS A 142 16.42 -13.03 -10.64
CA HIS A 142 16.46 -14.46 -11.00
C HIS A 142 17.52 -14.76 -12.07
N MET A 143 18.08 -13.75 -12.73
CA MET A 143 19.16 -13.87 -13.72
C MET A 143 20.20 -12.73 -13.55
N HIS A 144 21.28 -12.98 -12.82
CA HIS A 144 22.35 -11.98 -12.58
C HIS A 144 23.20 -11.70 -13.83
N TYR A 145 23.40 -12.72 -14.67
CA TYR A 145 24.14 -12.64 -15.92
C TYR A 145 23.44 -13.48 -17.00
N LYS A 146 23.85 -13.30 -18.26
CA LYS A 146 23.26 -14.04 -19.38
C LYS A 146 23.44 -15.56 -19.18
N GLY A 147 22.34 -16.29 -19.13
CA GLY A 147 22.32 -17.75 -18.93
C GLY A 147 22.31 -18.20 -17.46
N ASP A 148 22.35 -17.27 -16.50
CA ASP A 148 22.05 -17.56 -15.10
C ASP A 148 20.54 -17.65 -14.89
N GLU A 149 20.08 -18.68 -14.18
CA GLU A 149 18.69 -18.80 -13.73
C GLU A 149 18.65 -19.37 -12.31
N ASN A 150 18.05 -18.63 -11.38
CA ASN A 150 17.80 -19.10 -10.03
C ASN A 150 16.53 -18.47 -9.44
N TYR A 151 15.51 -19.30 -9.30
CA TYR A 151 14.20 -18.92 -8.79
C TYR A 151 14.07 -19.07 -7.26
N PHE A 152 15.17 -19.20 -6.52
CA PHE A 152 15.17 -19.37 -5.07
C PHE A 152 15.86 -18.20 -4.33
N ARG A 153 16.19 -17.13 -5.05
CA ARG A 153 16.81 -15.92 -4.49
C ARG A 153 15.77 -14.99 -3.87
N GLY A 154 16.22 -14.21 -2.89
CA GLY A 154 15.36 -13.23 -2.22
C GLY A 154 14.26 -13.87 -1.40
N TYR A 155 13.22 -13.11 -1.13
CA TYR A 155 12.16 -13.50 -0.19
C TYR A 155 10.74 -13.40 -0.77
N GLU A 156 10.59 -12.82 -1.96
CA GLU A 156 9.25 -12.64 -2.57
C GLU A 156 8.59 -13.98 -2.92
N TRP A 157 9.36 -14.98 -3.34
CA TRP A 157 8.85 -16.34 -3.54
C TRP A 157 8.26 -16.95 -2.28
N TRP A 158 8.95 -16.75 -1.15
CA TRP A 158 8.49 -17.22 0.15
C TRP A 158 7.22 -16.46 0.57
N LEU A 159 7.22 -15.13 0.43
CA LEU A 159 6.10 -14.30 0.82
C LEU A 159 4.82 -14.64 0.03
N MET A 160 4.93 -14.82 -1.28
CA MET A 160 3.80 -15.23 -2.12
C MET A 160 3.24 -16.59 -1.71
N LYS A 161 4.09 -17.56 -1.36
CA LYS A 161 3.65 -18.87 -0.84
C LYS A 161 2.95 -18.75 0.50
N GLU A 162 3.49 -17.96 1.43
CA GLU A 162 2.86 -17.73 2.74
C GLU A 162 1.51 -17.02 2.62
N ALA A 163 1.37 -16.11 1.65
CA ALA A 163 0.11 -15.44 1.34
C ALA A 163 -0.91 -16.43 0.74
N LYS A 164 -0.54 -17.21 -0.28
CA LYS A 164 -1.40 -18.23 -0.90
C LYS A 164 -1.83 -19.32 0.09
N LYS A 165 -0.94 -19.70 1.01
CA LYS A 165 -1.27 -20.67 2.08
C LYS A 165 -2.40 -20.18 3.00
N ARG A 166 -2.46 -18.88 3.27
CA ARG A 166 -3.50 -18.27 4.13
C ARG A 166 -4.76 -17.90 3.35
N ASN A 167 -4.58 -17.41 2.13
CA ASN A 167 -5.66 -17.03 1.23
C ASN A 167 -5.36 -17.58 -0.18
N PRO A 168 -5.87 -18.77 -0.54
CA PRO A 168 -5.68 -19.35 -1.86
C PRO A 168 -6.19 -18.46 -3.01
N ASN A 169 -7.19 -17.61 -2.71
CA ASN A 169 -7.82 -16.70 -3.68
C ASN A 169 -7.10 -15.35 -3.81
N ILE A 170 -5.99 -15.12 -3.09
CA ILE A 170 -5.23 -13.88 -3.24
C ILE A 170 -4.68 -13.77 -4.66
N ARG A 171 -4.80 -12.60 -5.27
CA ARG A 171 -4.22 -12.34 -6.59
C ARG A 171 -2.78 -11.87 -6.48
N LEU A 172 -1.92 -12.40 -7.33
CA LEU A 172 -0.48 -12.12 -7.35
C LEU A 172 -0.12 -11.24 -8.54
N PHE A 173 0.57 -10.13 -8.27
CA PHE A 173 1.05 -9.19 -9.28
C PHE A 173 2.58 -9.13 -9.27
N GLY A 174 3.21 -9.22 -10.44
CA GLY A 174 4.65 -8.95 -10.60
C GLY A 174 4.89 -7.60 -11.27
N LEU A 175 5.91 -6.86 -10.85
CA LEU A 175 6.36 -5.65 -11.54
C LEU A 175 7.90 -5.52 -11.45
N PRO A 176 8.61 -5.28 -12.56
CA PRO A 176 10.03 -4.92 -12.51
C PRO A 176 10.25 -3.47 -12.06
N TRP A 177 11.22 -3.25 -11.17
CA TRP A 177 11.70 -1.91 -10.81
C TRP A 177 13.03 -1.57 -11.47
N SER A 178 13.91 -2.56 -11.59
CA SER A 178 15.20 -2.45 -12.27
C SER A 178 15.41 -3.69 -13.13
N PHE A 179 16.41 -3.64 -14.00
CA PHE A 179 16.78 -4.74 -14.88
C PHE A 179 18.29 -5.01 -14.75
N PRO A 180 18.73 -6.28 -14.81
CA PRO A 180 20.14 -6.61 -14.87
C PRO A 180 20.83 -5.97 -16.08
N GLY A 181 22.04 -5.43 -15.88
CA GLY A 181 22.76 -4.68 -16.92
C GLY A 181 23.09 -5.48 -18.19
N TRP A 182 23.10 -6.82 -18.13
CA TRP A 182 23.35 -7.66 -19.29
C TRP A 182 22.20 -7.66 -20.32
N LEU A 183 20.99 -7.23 -19.92
CA LEU A 183 19.85 -7.09 -20.84
C LEU A 183 20.02 -5.93 -21.83
N GLY A 184 20.79 -4.90 -21.44
CA GLY A 184 21.15 -3.76 -22.30
C GLY A 184 22.66 -3.51 -22.27
N PRO A 185 23.49 -4.30 -22.97
CA PRO A 185 24.94 -4.15 -22.90
C PRO A 185 25.40 -2.74 -23.29
N GLY A 186 26.00 -2.02 -22.35
CA GLY A 186 26.52 -0.67 -22.57
C GLY A 186 25.45 0.44 -22.62
N LYS A 187 24.18 0.12 -22.34
CA LYS A 187 23.07 1.09 -22.28
C LYS A 187 22.24 0.91 -21.02
N SER A 188 21.56 1.96 -20.59
CA SER A 188 20.67 1.94 -19.42
C SER A 188 19.20 1.66 -19.78
N ASP A 189 18.90 1.46 -21.07
CA ASP A 189 17.55 1.23 -21.57
C ASP A 189 17.27 -0.28 -21.72
N PRO A 190 16.32 -0.85 -20.95
CA PRO A 190 15.96 -2.26 -21.07
C PRO A 190 15.18 -2.56 -22.37
N TYR A 191 14.71 -1.57 -23.12
CA TYR A 191 13.88 -1.81 -24.32
C TYR A 191 14.65 -1.83 -25.62
N ASP A 192 15.97 -1.61 -25.59
CA ASP A 192 16.87 -1.78 -26.74
C ASP A 192 16.68 -3.15 -27.43
N ASN A 193 16.47 -4.19 -26.61
CA ASN A 193 16.06 -5.51 -27.08
C ASN A 193 14.80 -5.96 -26.33
N MET A 194 13.67 -5.45 -26.80
CA MET A 194 12.36 -5.70 -26.20
C MET A 194 12.01 -7.19 -26.12
N THR A 195 12.47 -8.00 -27.08
CA THR A 195 12.29 -9.46 -27.05
C THR A 195 13.05 -10.10 -25.89
N MET A 196 14.31 -9.72 -25.66
CA MET A 196 15.11 -10.25 -24.54
C MET A 196 14.54 -9.84 -23.19
N THR A 197 14.08 -8.61 -23.06
CA THR A 197 13.45 -8.11 -21.83
C THR A 197 12.12 -8.79 -21.57
N ALA A 198 11.30 -9.02 -22.60
CA ALA A 198 10.08 -9.81 -22.48
C ALA A 198 10.39 -11.26 -22.04
N LEU A 199 11.41 -11.90 -22.63
CA LEU A 199 11.83 -13.25 -22.25
C LEU A 199 12.31 -13.33 -20.79
N TYR A 200 13.04 -12.31 -20.32
CA TYR A 200 13.45 -12.20 -18.91
C TYR A 200 12.25 -12.13 -17.96
N VAL A 201 11.23 -11.34 -18.29
CA VAL A 201 10.02 -11.24 -17.46
C VAL A 201 9.18 -12.52 -17.54
N VAL A 202 9.04 -13.12 -18.72
CA VAL A 202 8.32 -14.38 -18.91
C VAL A 202 9.00 -15.53 -18.18
N SER A 203 10.34 -15.59 -18.17
CA SER A 203 11.06 -16.64 -17.43
C SER A 203 10.78 -16.55 -15.92
N TRP A 204 10.64 -15.34 -15.37
CA TRP A 204 10.21 -15.15 -13.97
C TRP A 204 8.83 -15.76 -13.70
N ILE A 205 7.84 -15.51 -14.58
CA ILE A 205 6.48 -16.04 -14.45
C ILE A 205 6.48 -17.57 -14.54
N LEU A 206 7.19 -18.13 -15.52
CA LEU A 206 7.32 -19.57 -15.71
C LEU A 206 8.03 -20.22 -14.51
N GLY A 207 9.05 -19.56 -13.97
CA GLY A 207 9.77 -19.99 -12.77
C GLY A 207 8.87 -20.00 -11.53
N ALA A 208 8.01 -18.99 -11.37
CA ALA A 208 7.01 -18.93 -10.29
C ALA A 208 6.12 -20.17 -10.29
N LYS A 209 5.58 -20.53 -11.46
CA LYS A 209 4.71 -21.71 -11.61
C LYS A 209 5.48 -23.01 -11.41
N LYS A 210 6.63 -23.17 -12.07
CA LYS A 210 7.40 -24.42 -12.10
C LYS A 210 8.03 -24.77 -10.75
N HIS A 211 8.55 -23.78 -10.02
CA HIS A 211 9.33 -24.02 -8.80
C HIS A 211 8.57 -23.74 -7.51
N HIS A 212 7.48 -22.98 -7.56
CA HIS A 212 6.73 -22.58 -6.36
C HIS A 212 5.23 -22.83 -6.45
N GLU A 213 4.74 -23.39 -7.57
CA GLU A 213 3.31 -23.63 -7.83
C GLU A 213 2.46 -22.35 -7.75
N LEU A 214 3.07 -21.20 -8.05
CA LEU A 214 2.41 -19.90 -8.00
C LEU A 214 1.88 -19.51 -9.38
N ASP A 215 0.58 -19.22 -9.47
CA ASP A 215 -0.03 -18.57 -10.62
C ASP A 215 0.07 -17.05 -10.45
N ILE A 216 0.71 -16.38 -11.42
CA ILE A 216 0.83 -14.92 -11.46
C ILE A 216 -0.33 -14.38 -12.28
N ASP A 217 -1.24 -13.65 -11.64
CA ASP A 217 -2.47 -13.17 -12.25
C ASP A 217 -2.22 -11.96 -13.17
N TYR A 218 -1.27 -11.09 -12.80
CA TYR A 218 -0.97 -9.87 -13.54
C TYR A 218 0.52 -9.57 -13.58
N ILE A 219 0.96 -9.00 -14.70
CA ILE A 219 2.32 -8.54 -14.91
C ILE A 219 2.32 -7.08 -15.35
N GLY A 220 3.15 -6.27 -14.69
CA GLY A 220 3.42 -4.90 -15.09
C GLY A 220 4.66 -4.79 -15.98
N VAL A 221 4.81 -3.65 -16.66
CA VAL A 221 5.91 -3.42 -17.62
C VAL A 221 7.16 -2.94 -16.89
N SER A 222 7.08 -1.77 -16.26
CA SER A 222 8.16 -1.19 -15.45
C SER A 222 7.59 -0.11 -14.54
N ASN A 223 8.13 0.04 -13.34
CA ASN A 223 7.59 0.99 -12.36
C ASN A 223 7.87 2.47 -12.71
N ILE A 224 9.02 2.79 -13.29
CA ILE A 224 9.51 4.18 -13.45
C ILE A 224 9.92 4.51 -14.91
N PHE A 225 10.00 3.52 -15.80
CA PHE A 225 10.36 3.80 -17.19
C PHE A 225 9.15 4.18 -18.04
N GLU A 226 9.35 5.14 -18.94
CA GLU A 226 8.38 5.52 -19.96
C GLU A 226 8.00 4.30 -20.80
N VAL A 227 6.71 3.98 -20.85
CA VAL A 227 6.21 2.89 -21.69
C VAL A 227 6.06 3.44 -23.11
N ILE A 228 6.95 3.02 -24.01
CA ILE A 228 6.88 3.41 -25.42
C ILE A 228 5.71 2.66 -26.09
N PHE A 229 4.54 3.31 -26.17
CA PHE A 229 3.47 2.87 -27.07
C PHE A 229 3.77 3.40 -28.47
N HIS A 230 4.46 2.61 -29.30
CA HIS A 230 4.51 2.89 -30.73
C HIS A 230 3.20 2.41 -31.37
N PHE A 231 2.23 3.32 -31.51
CA PHE A 231 1.10 3.11 -32.40
C PHE A 231 1.63 3.13 -33.84
N PHE A 232 1.82 1.96 -34.45
CA PHE A 232 1.97 1.87 -35.90
C PHE A 232 0.56 1.95 -36.51
N PRO A 233 0.19 3.02 -37.25
CA PRO A 233 -0.98 2.97 -38.11
C PRO A 233 -0.64 2.07 -39.30
N PHE A 234 -0.97 0.79 -39.22
CA PHE A 234 -1.07 -0.04 -40.42
C PHE A 234 -2.35 0.37 -41.16
N THR A 235 -2.24 1.37 -42.04
CA THR A 235 -3.21 1.55 -43.11
C THR A 235 -2.89 0.51 -44.18
N LEU A 236 -3.62 -0.60 -44.17
CA LEU A 236 -3.62 -1.54 -45.29
C LEU A 236 -4.27 -0.81 -46.48
N HIS A 237 -3.51 -0.52 -47.54
CA HIS A 237 -4.10 -0.28 -48.85
C HIS A 237 -4.11 -1.64 -49.57
N LEU A 238 -5.31 -2.05 -49.98
CA LEU A 238 -5.53 -3.09 -50.99
C LEU A 238 -5.03 -2.61 -52.35
#